data_AF-A0A969QRE4-F1
#
_entry.id   AF-A0A969QRE4-F1
#
_cell.length_a   1.000
_cell.length_b   1.000
_cell.length_c   1.000
_cell.angle_alpha   90.00
_cell.angle_beta   90.00
_cell.angle_gamma   90.00
#
_symmetry.space_group_name_H-M   'P 1'
#
loop_
_entity.id
_entity.type
_entity.pdbx_description
1 polymer ?
#
loop_
_entity_poly.entity_id
_entity_poly.type
_entity_poly.pdbx_seq_one_letter_code
_entity_poly.pdbx_strand_id
1 'polypeptide(L)' 'MSKSTDNVLLVPGESGWEIWSGLATGLFSLQAATEIQQAGELTDIPSGDLLLLSRSKPSPQCRCASPAMTTHYFPI' A
#
# COMPACT_ATOMS: atom_id res chain seq x y z
N MET A 1 -20.16 23.08 -4.41
CA MET A 1 -18.75 23.38 -4.12
C MET A 1 -17.99 22.06 -4.12
N SER A 2 -17.43 21.68 -5.27
CA SER A 2 -16.61 20.47 -5.38
C SER A 2 -15.28 20.75 -4.70
N LYS A 3 -15.15 20.34 -3.44
CA LYS A 3 -13.90 20.48 -2.69
C LYS A 3 -12.87 19.63 -3.44
N SER A 4 -11.92 20.27 -4.11
CA SER A 4 -10.83 19.58 -4.77
C SER A 4 -10.06 18.82 -3.70
N THR A 5 -10.33 17.51 -3.58
CA THR A 5 -9.68 16.65 -2.59
C THR A 5 -8.22 16.54 -2.97
N ASP A 6 -7.35 17.16 -2.18
CA ASP A 6 -5.91 16.95 -2.28
C ASP A 6 -5.61 15.53 -1.79
N ASN A 7 -4.91 14.76 -2.62
CA ASN A 7 -4.47 13.42 -2.32
C ASN A 7 -2.98 13.47 -2.01
N VAL A 8 -2.60 12.77 -0.94
CA VAL A 8 -1.22 12.65 -0.50
C VAL A 8 -0.79 11.21 -0.73
N LEU A 9 0.18 11.02 -1.62
CA LEU A 9 0.71 9.71 -1.98
C LEU A 9 2.07 9.51 -1.29
N LEU A 10 2.14 8.49 -0.44
CA LEU A 10 3.38 8.07 0.21
C LEU A 10 4.00 6.92 -0.59
N VAL A 11 5.20 7.16 -1.11
CA VAL A 11 5.96 6.21 -1.93
C VAL A 11 7.24 5.83 -1.20
N PRO A 12 7.57 4.54 -1.06
CA PRO A 12 8.85 4.12 -0.52
C PRO A 12 9.94 4.35 -1.58
N GLY A 13 10.85 5.27 -1.30
CA GLY A 13 12.05 5.56 -2.10
C GLY A 13 13.27 4.76 -1.64
N GLU A 14 14.44 5.09 -2.20
CA GLU A 14 15.70 4.38 -1.91
C GLU A 14 16.19 4.59 -0.47
N SER A 15 16.06 5.80 0.07
CA SER A 15 16.57 6.17 1.39
C SER A 15 15.48 6.31 2.47
N GLY A 16 14.20 6.29 2.10
CA GLY A 16 13.08 6.49 3.01
C GLY A 16 11.78 6.75 2.27
N TRP A 17 10.89 7.56 2.84
CA TRP A 17 9.58 7.87 2.24
C TRP A 17 9.60 9.16 1.42
N GLU A 18 9.00 9.11 0.25
CA GLU A 18 8.70 10.25 -0.60
C GLU A 18 7.22 10.61 -0.44
N ILE A 19 6.96 11.87 -0.10
CA ILE A 19 5.64 12.46 0.08
C ILE A 19 5.31 13.23 -1.18
N TRP A 20 4.29 12.77 -1.89
CA TRP A 20 3.79 13.41 -3.10
C TRP A 20 2.40 13.97 -2.82
N SER A 21 2.06 15.13 -3.37
CA SER A 21 0.70 15.66 -3.29
C SER A 21 0.18 16.09 -4.65
N GLY A 22 -1.14 15.98 -4.83
CA GLY A 22 -1.77 16.30 -6.09
C GLY A 22 -3.28 16.19 -6.02
N LEU A 23 -3.93 16.79 -7.02
CA LEU A 23 -5.37 16.66 -7.19
C LEU A 23 -5.72 15.24 -7.64
N ALA A 24 -6.89 14.74 -7.22
CA ALA A 24 -7.36 13.38 -7.54
C ALA A 24 -7.32 13.00 -9.03
N THR A 25 -7.44 14.00 -9.92
CA THR A 25 -7.44 13.84 -11.39
C THR A 25 -6.20 14.45 -12.06
N GLY A 26 -5.22 14.89 -11.27
CA GLY A 26 -4.05 15.64 -11.73
C GLY A 26 -2.74 14.89 -11.59
N LEU A 27 -1.65 15.60 -11.88
CA LEU A 27 -0.28 15.11 -11.65
C LEU A 27 0.09 15.29 -10.18
N PHE A 28 0.70 14.26 -9.60
CA PHE A 28 1.34 14.34 -8.29
C PHE A 28 2.68 15.05 -8.42
N SER A 29 2.97 15.94 -7.48
CA SER A 29 4.27 16.61 -7.35
C SER A 29 4.94 16.18 -6.05
N LEU A 30 6.24 15.91 -6.10
CA LEU A 30 7.03 15.59 -4.91
C LEU A 30 7.04 16.81 -3.99
N GLN A 31 6.48 16.66 -2.80
CA GLN A 31 6.49 17.69 -1.77
C GLN A 31 7.74 17.55 -0.91
N ALA A 32 8.06 16.33 -0.49
CA ALA A 32 9.21 16.06 0.36
C ALA A 32 9.76 14.66 0.14
N ALA A 33 11.07 14.50 0.26
CA ALA A 33 11.72 13.21 0.40
C ALA A 33 12.33 13.14 1.79
N THR A 34 12.06 12.05 2.51
CA THR A 34 12.52 11.82 3.88
C THR A 34 13.47 10.63 3.91
N GLU A 35 14.37 10.63 4.89
CA GLU A 35 15.24 9.49 5.20
C GLU A 35 14.60 8.54 6.23
N ILE A 36 13.32 8.80 6.56
CA ILE A 36 12.56 8.01 7.52
C ILE A 36 12.21 6.67 6.86
N GLN A 37 12.51 5.56 7.53
CA GLN A 37 12.22 4.23 6.98
C GLN A 37 10.82 3.72 7.35
N GLN A 38 10.26 4.17 8.48
CA GLN A 38 8.93 3.75 8.93
C GLN A 38 7.90 4.84 8.65
N ALA A 39 6.85 4.51 7.89
CA ALA A 39 5.78 5.47 7.58
C ALA A 39 5.10 6.04 8.84
N GLY A 40 5.09 5.28 9.94
CA GLY A 40 4.53 5.72 11.22
C GLY A 40 5.34 6.81 11.93
N GLU A 41 6.58 7.08 11.52
CA GLU A 41 7.42 8.16 12.07
C GLU A 41 7.35 9.46 11.26
N LEU A 42 6.57 9.48 10.17
CA LEU A 42 6.30 10.70 9.41
C LEU A 42 5.36 11.61 10.22
N THR A 43 5.91 12.70 10.74
CA THR A 43 5.18 13.68 11.55
C THR A 43 4.55 14.81 10.73
N ASP A 44 5.10 15.08 9.54
CA ASP A 44 4.70 16.20 8.68
C ASP A 44 4.02 15.70 7.40
N ILE A 45 2.86 15.06 7.57
CA ILE A 45 2.04 14.61 6.44
C ILE A 45 0.97 15.67 6.16
N PRO A 46 0.87 16.19 4.92
CA PRO A 46 -0.15 17.18 4.57
C PRO A 46 -1.57 16.65 4.78
N SER A 47 -2.49 17.55 5.10
CA SER A 47 -3.91 17.22 5.28
C SER A 47 -4.55 16.85 3.95
N GLY A 48 -5.11 15.64 3.84
CA GLY A 48 -5.73 15.16 2.60
C GLY A 48 -6.14 13.70 2.68
N ASP A 49 -6.53 13.14 1.54
CA ASP A 49 -6.75 11.70 1.42
C ASP A 49 -5.38 11.00 1.27
N LEU A 50 -5.05 10.11 2.21
CA LEU A 50 -3.74 9.49 2.28
C LEU A 50 -3.73 8.15 1.56
N LEU A 51 -2.90 8.05 0.53
CA LEU A 51 -2.67 6.85 -0.26
C LEU A 51 -1.26 6.32 0.03
N LEU A 52 -1.17 5.13 0.62
CA LEU A 52 0.10 4.47 0.91
C LEU A 52 0.36 3.37 -0.12
N LEU A 53 1.40 3.53 -0.95
CA LEU A 53 1.85 2.48 -1.85
C LEU A 53 2.84 1.58 -1.11
N SER A 54 2.35 0.45 -0.61
CA SER A 54 3.22 -0.61 -0.12
C SER A 54 3.43 -1.66 -1.20
N ARG A 55 4.68 -2.05 -1.43
CA ARG A 55 4.97 -3.23 -2.23
C ARG A 55 4.50 -4.44 -1.43
N SER A 56 3.31 -4.94 -1.73
CA SER A 56 2.89 -6.24 -1.21
C SER A 56 3.89 -7.27 -1.74
N LYS A 57 4.60 -7.96 -0.84
CA LYS A 57 5.17 -9.25 -1.22
C LYS A 57 4.01 -10.11 -1.71
N PRO A 58 4.18 -10.92 -2.78
CA PRO A 58 3.22 -11.98 -3.05
C PRO A 58 3.17 -12.86 -1.80
N SER A 59 2.10 -12.71 -1.01
CA SER A 59 1.89 -13.54 0.15
C SER A 59 1.49 -14.94 -0.35
N PRO A 60 2.13 -16.02 0.12
CA PRO A 60 1.72 -17.38 -0.25
C PRO A 60 0.40 -17.80 0.42
N GLN A 61 -0.37 -16.85 0.97
CA GLN A 61 -1.59 -17.11 1.72
C GLN A 61 -2.80 -16.99 0.81
N CYS A 62 -2.94 -17.95 -0.10
CA CYS A 62 -4.21 -18.46 -0.63
C CYS A 62 -3.94 -19.66 -1.56
N ARG A 63 -3.11 -20.63 -1.16
CA ARG A 63 -3.27 -22.00 -1.70
C ARG A 63 -4.27 -22.72 -0.82
N CYS A 64 -5.46 -22.90 -1.40
CA CYS A 64 -6.54 -23.81 -1.03
C CYS A 64 -6.23 -24.69 0.18
N ALA A 65 -6.86 -24.41 1.32
CA ALA A 65 -7.23 -25.46 2.25
C ALA A 65 -8.32 -26.30 1.56
N SER A 66 -7.94 -27.16 0.63
CA SER A 66 -8.80 -28.28 0.21
C SER A 66 -8.70 -29.33 1.31
N PRO A 67 -9.79 -29.63 2.05
CA PRO A 67 -9.77 -30.76 2.95
C PRO A 67 -9.52 -32.02 2.11
N ALA A 68 -8.56 -32.83 2.56
CA ALA A 68 -8.21 -34.10 1.97
C ALA A 68 -9.48 -34.94 1.75
N MET A 69 -9.81 -35.16 0.47
CA MET A 69 -10.79 -36.17 0.09
C MET A 69 -10.11 -37.52 0.32
N THR A 70 -10.25 -38.06 1.53
CA THR A 70 -9.87 -39.44 1.86
C THR A 70 -10.67 -40.38 0.97
N THR A 71 -10.06 -40.84 -0.11
CA THR A 71 -10.52 -42.01 -0.85
C THR A 71 -10.28 -43.23 0.04
N HIS A 72 -11.34 -43.69 0.69
CA HIS A 72 -11.40 -45.03 1.26
C HIS A 72 -11.26 -46.04 0.10
N TYR A 73 -10.10 -46.67 0.01
CA TYR A 73 -9.87 -47.82 -0.85
C TYR A 73 -10.35 -49.06 -0.09
N PHE A 74 -11.52 -49.59 -0.45
CA PHE A 74 -11.99 -50.92 -0.03
C PHE A 74 -11.33 -51.97 -0.94
N PRO A 75 -10.50 -52.91 -0.44
CA PRO A 75 -10.18 -54.11 -1.19
C PRO A 75 -11.27 -55.17 -1.00
N ILE A 76 -11.55 -55.88 -2.09
CA ILE A 76 -12.39 -57.08 -2.19
C ILE A 76 -11.60 -58.27 -1.65
#